data_AF-A0A8T4W906-F1
#
_entry.id   AF-A0A8T4W906-F1
#
_cell.length_a   1.000
_cell.length_b   1.000
_cell.length_c   1.000
_cell.angle_alpha   90.00
_cell.angle_beta   90.00
_cell.angle_gamma   90.00
#
_symmetry.space_group_name_H-M   'P 1'
#
loop_
_entity.id
_entity.type
_entity.pdbx_description
1 polymer ?
#
loop_
_entity_poly.entity_id
_entity_poly.type
_entity_poly.pdbx_seq_one_letter_code
_entity_poly.pdbx_strand_id
1 'polypeptide(L)' 'GIEKYLDFLDNAHIYVRLKRHTEQSRGKHIIFCNMRLSSPRGMFIGREEGWGYMDAINKSIEAIERQIKKNKQW' A
#
# COMPACT_ATOMS: atom_id res chain seq x y z
N GLY A 1 -5.69 0.65 -9.07
CA GLY A 1 -5.62 1.85 -8.23
C GLY A 1 -6.74 1.80 -7.21
N ILE A 2 -6.43 2.15 -5.95
CA ILE A 2 -7.35 2.10 -4.80
C ILE A 2 -8.62 2.95 -5.03
N GLU A 3 -8.53 3.96 -5.89
CA GLU A 3 -9.64 4.83 -6.31
C GLU A 3 -10.90 4.06 -6.75
N LYS A 4 -10.73 2.88 -7.35
CA LYS A 4 -11.84 2.01 -7.79
C LYS A 4 -12.68 1.44 -6.64
N TYR A 5 -12.22 1.60 -5.39
CA TYR A 5 -12.89 1.09 -4.20
C TYR A 5 -13.43 2.22 -3.32
N LEU A 6 -13.37 3.48 -3.75
CA LEU A 6 -13.79 4.63 -2.94
C LEU A 6 -15.24 4.48 -2.44
N ASP A 7 -16.17 4.07 -3.30
CA ASP A 7 -17.57 3.86 -2.92
C ASP A 7 -17.75 2.81 -1.80
N PHE A 8 -16.88 1.79 -1.78
CA PHE A 8 -16.91 0.80 -0.72
C PHE A 8 -16.22 1.30 0.55
N LEU A 9 -15.11 2.01 0.38
CA LEU A 9 -14.29 2.47 1.48
C LEU A 9 -14.95 3.62 2.24
N ASP A 10 -15.83 4.41 1.61
CA ASP A 10 -16.47 5.60 2.20
C ASP A 10 -15.39 6.62 2.64
N ASN A 11 -15.58 7.31 3.77
CA ASN A 11 -14.60 8.23 4.36
C ASN A 11 -13.32 7.51 4.82
N ALA A 12 -12.39 7.28 3.89
CA ALA A 12 -11.15 6.59 4.13
C ALA A 12 -9.94 7.52 4.24
N HIS A 13 -9.01 7.17 5.13
CA HIS A 13 -7.74 7.86 5.33
C HIS A 13 -6.57 6.95 5.00
N ILE A 14 -5.59 7.48 4.28
CA ILE A 14 -4.35 6.75 3.95
C ILE A 14 -3.17 7.41 4.68
N TYR A 15 -2.41 6.59 5.38
CA TYR A 15 -1.12 6.95 5.93
C TYR A 15 -0.02 6.18 5.20
N VAL A 16 0.99 6.89 4.69
CA VAL A 16 2.12 6.28 3.98
C VAL A 16 3.42 6.65 4.70
N ARG A 17 4.18 5.63 5.11
CA ARG A 17 5.56 5.79 5.58
C ARG A 17 6.51 5.11 4.62
N LEU A 18 7.44 5.89 4.06
CA LEU A 18 8.55 5.40 3.26
C LEU A 18 9.84 5.42 4.09
N LYS A 19 10.60 4.34 4.03
CA LYS A 19 11.93 4.24 4.63
C LYS A 19 12.91 3.74 3.58
N ARG A 20 13.95 4.54 3.30
CA ARG A 20 15.07 4.12 2.47
C ARG A 20 15.98 3.20 3.26
N HIS A 21 16.35 2.08 2.66
CA HIS A 21 17.35 1.18 3.19
C HIS A 21 18.75 1.55 2.67
N THR A 22 19.77 1.06 3.34
CA THR A 22 21.17 1.30 2.97
C THR A 22 21.58 0.47 1.75
N GLU A 23 20.95 -0.69 1.52
CA GLU A 23 21.23 -1.54 0.37
C GLU A 23 20.84 -0.86 -0.96
N GLN A 24 21.71 -1.08 -1.95
CA GLN A 24 21.54 -0.59 -3.31
C GLN A 24 21.77 -1.71 -4.32
N SER A 25 20.99 -1.72 -5.39
CA SER A 25 21.23 -2.55 -6.56
C SER A 25 20.99 -1.73 -7.82
N ARG A 26 21.95 -1.78 -8.77
CA ARG A 26 21.86 -1.11 -10.08
C ARG A 26 21.45 0.38 -9.97
N GLY A 27 21.99 1.09 -8.97
CA GLY A 27 21.72 2.51 -8.73
C GLY A 27 20.37 2.82 -8.08
N LYS A 28 19.59 1.82 -7.65
CA LYS A 28 18.34 2.01 -6.90
C LYS A 28 18.47 1.50 -5.48
N HIS A 29 17.95 2.28 -4.54
CA HIS A 29 17.79 1.86 -3.16
C HIS A 29 16.57 0.96 -3.00
N ILE A 30 16.65 0.02 -2.07
CA ILE A 30 15.44 -0.58 -1.51
C ILE A 30 14.70 0.50 -0.72
N ILE A 31 13.42 0.65 -1.03
CA ILE A 31 12.48 1.46 -0.27
C ILE A 31 11.49 0.50 0.38
N PHE A 32 11.37 0.57 1.70
CA PHE A 32 10.29 -0.03 2.44
C PHE A 32 9.11 0.94 2.49
N CYS A 33 7.94 0.47 2.08
CA CYS A 33 6.68 1.21 2.13
C CYS A 33 5.73 0.54 3.13
N ASN A 34 5.26 1.31 4.11
CA ASN A 34 4.22 0.91 5.05
C ASN A 34 3.02 1.82 4.84
N MET A 35 2.04 1.30 4.10
CA MET A 35 0.79 1.96 3.79
C MET A 35 -0.32 1.40 4.67
N ARG A 36 -1.06 2.29 5.33
CA ARG A 36 -2.23 1.95 6.14
C ARG A 36 -3.42 2.72 5.59
N LEU A 37 -4.44 1.98 5.20
CA LEU A 37 -5.73 2.51 4.77
C LEU A 37 -6.74 2.20 5.87
N SER A 38 -7.30 3.24 6.48
CA SER A 38 -8.32 3.15 7.52
C SER A 38 -9.64 3.65 6.96
N SER A 39 -10.71 2.88 7.12
CA SER A 39 -12.05 3.28 6.73
C SER A 39 -13.11 2.69 7.67
N PRO A 40 -14.37 3.16 7.61
CA PRO A 40 -15.47 2.56 8.37
C PRO A 40 -15.67 1.07 8.09
N ARG A 41 -15.20 0.56 6.94
CA ARG A 41 -15.26 -0.86 6.57
C ARG A 41 -14.07 -1.68 7.06
N GLY A 42 -13.10 -1.05 7.72
CA GLY A 42 -11.98 -1.73 8.34
C GLY A 42 -10.63 -1.09 8.05
N MET A 43 -9.57 -1.82 8.41
CA MET A 43 -8.20 -1.39 8.24
C MET A 43 -7.45 -2.34 7.31
N PHE A 44 -6.77 -1.78 6.31
CA PHE A 44 -6.00 -2.51 5.31
C PHE A 44 -4.54 -2.04 5.37
N ILE A 45 -3.60 -2.99 5.32
CA ILE A 45 -2.18 -2.70 5.54
C ILE A 45 -1.34 -3.29 4.42
N GLY A 46 -0.65 -2.45 3.66
CA GLY A 46 0.38 -2.86 2.68
C GLY A 46 1.77 -2.58 3.24
N ARG A 47 2.56 -3.62 3.50
CA ARG A 47 3.97 -3.49 3.94
C ARG A 47 4.85 -4.23 2.95
N GLU A 48 5.46 -3.49 2.04
CA GLU A 48 6.19 -4.05 0.92
C GLU A 48 7.51 -3.32 0.70
N GLU A 49 8.46 -4.03 0.08
CA GLU A 49 9.74 -3.48 -0.34
C GLU A 49 9.81 -3.42 -1.88
N GLY A 50 10.43 -2.35 -2.38
CA GLY A 50 10.62 -2.16 -3.80
C GLY A 50 11.89 -1.42 -4.15
N TRP A 51 12.33 -1.60 -5.39
CA TRP A 51 13.49 -0.90 -5.94
C TRP A 51 13.08 0.52 -6.35
N GLY A 52 13.28 1.47 -5.44
CA GLY A 52 12.78 2.84 -5.56
C GLY A 52 11.35 3.00 -5.01
N TYR A 53 10.93 4.26 -4.89
CA TYR A 53 9.67 4.62 -4.22
C TYR A 53 8.44 4.14 -5.00
N MET A 54 8.43 4.24 -6.34
CA MET A 54 7.29 3.81 -7.16
C MET A 54 7.01 2.32 -7.04
N ASP A 55 8.05 1.48 -7.11
CA ASP A 55 7.90 0.02 -6.99
C ASP A 55 7.33 -0.36 -5.62
N ALA A 56 7.88 0.21 -4.54
CA ALA A 56 7.44 -0.05 -3.17
C ALA A 56 5.98 0.39 -2.92
N ILE A 57 5.59 1.56 -3.46
CA ILE A 57 4.23 2.08 -3.38
C ILE A 57 3.26 1.19 -4.15
N ASN A 58 3.57 0.83 -5.40
CA ASN A 58 2.70 0.01 -6.24
C ASN A 58 2.44 -1.36 -5.62
N LYS A 59 3.48 -2.04 -5.13
CA LYS A 59 3.33 -3.31 -4.41
C LYS A 59 2.45 -3.17 -3.17
N SER A 60 2.64 -2.09 -2.39
CA SER A 60 1.82 -1.83 -1.19
C SER A 60 0.35 -1.59 -1.54
N ILE A 61 0.09 -0.88 -2.65
CA ILE A 61 -1.26 -0.67 -3.20
C ILE A 61 -1.88 -2.02 -3.58
N GLU A 62 -1.17 -2.86 -4.33
CA GLU A 62 -1.65 -4.19 -4.74
C GLU A 62 -1.96 -5.10 -3.53
N ALA A 63 -1.14 -5.03 -2.48
CA ALA A 63 -1.40 -5.73 -1.22
C ALA A 63 -2.70 -5.27 -0.55
N ILE A 64 -2.96 -3.96 -0.52
CA ILE A 64 -4.21 -3.40 0.00
C ILE A 64 -5.40 -3.78 -0.87
N GLU A 65 -5.29 -3.69 -2.21
CA GLU A 65 -6.35 -4.07 -3.13
C GLU A 65 -6.77 -5.53 -2.96
N ARG A 66 -5.80 -6.45 -2.77
CA ARG A 66 -6.08 -7.86 -2.46
C ARG A 66 -6.88 -8.02 -1.17
N GLN A 67 -6.55 -7.26 -0.13
CA GLN A 67 -7.29 -7.30 1.13
C GLN A 67 -8.70 -6.74 1.01
N ILE A 68 -8.89 -5.63 0.29
CA ILE A 68 -10.21 -5.05 0.02
C ILE A 68 -11.08 -6.05 -0.76
N LYS A 69 -10.53 -6.67 -1.82
CA LYS A 69 -11.25 -7.69 -2.59
C LYS A 69 -11.68 -8.87 -1.71
N LYS A 70 -10.79 -9.36 -0.85
CA LYS A 70 -11.11 -10.43 0.09
C LYS A 70 -12.20 -10.01 1.07
N ASN A 71 -12.17 -8.78 1.58
CA ASN A 71 -13.17 -8.28 2.54
C ASN A 71 -14.54 -8.06 1.89
N LYS A 72 -14.61 -7.56 0.65
CA LYS A 72 -15.86 -7.39 -0.12
C LYS A 72 -16.62 -8.69 -0.41
N GLN A 73 -15.95 -9.85 -0.38
CA GLN A 73 -16.55 -11.15 -0.71
C GLN A 73 -17.23 -11.84 0.48
N TRP A 74 -17.14 -11.26 1.68
CA TRP A 74 -17.77 -11.74 2.91
C TRP A 74 -18.87 -10.77 3.34
#